data_AF-A0A969CVE3-F1
#
_entry.id   AF-A0A969CVE3-F1
#
_cell.length_a   1.000
_cell.length_b   1.000
_cell.length_c   1.000
_cell.angle_alpha   90.00
_cell.angle_beta   90.00
_cell.angle_gamma   90.00
#
_symmetry.space_group_name_H-M   'P 1'
#
loop_
_entity.id
_entity.type
_entity.pdbx_description
1 polymer ?
#
loop_
_entity_poly.entity_id
_entity_poly.type
_entity_poly.pdbx_seq_one_letter_code
_entity_poly.pdbx_strand_id
1 'polypeptide(L)'
;MKISSKISKDVTQKGKIALQDTGKTFLSNLLLAQQAEHLTKGRFTSDLKRLAPDIPTDNEDYHLEVKQASESQAVLVAIAKKPGLNSYTGIVYTIPGKLPATAMCRTNIPSQTPPQTPKFVQSMVMCPSGSAAIK
;
A
#
# COMPACT_ATOMS: atom_id res chain seq x y z
N MET A 1 -20.34 -18.35 30.94
CA MET A 1 -20.54 -17.44 29.79
C MET A 1 -19.38 -16.46 29.49
N LYS A 2 -18.41 -16.19 30.37
CA LYS A 2 -17.32 -15.21 30.10
C LYS A 2 -16.20 -15.68 29.15
N ILE A 3 -16.10 -16.98 28.89
CA ILE A 3 -14.99 -17.57 28.11
C ILE A 3 -15.25 -17.49 26.60
N SER A 4 -16.45 -17.86 26.13
CA SER A 4 -16.82 -17.76 24.71
C SER A 4 -16.78 -16.33 24.17
N SER A 5 -17.08 -15.33 25.00
CA SER A 5 -17.05 -13.92 24.58
C SER A 5 -15.62 -13.37 24.47
N LYS A 6 -14.65 -13.89 25.23
CA LYS A 6 -13.22 -13.56 25.06
C LYS A 6 -12.65 -14.20 23.80
N ILE A 7 -12.90 -15.50 23.60
CA ILE A 7 -12.41 -16.24 22.41
C ILE A 7 -12.94 -15.62 21.12
N SER A 8 -14.22 -15.24 21.08
CA SER A 8 -14.81 -14.59 19.89
C SER A 8 -14.17 -13.23 19.59
N LYS A 9 -13.81 -12.45 20.62
CA LYS A 9 -13.12 -11.17 20.45
C LYS A 9 -11.69 -11.36 19.94
N ASP A 10 -10.97 -12.34 20.47
CA ASP A 10 -9.59 -12.62 20.07
C ASP A 10 -9.50 -13.12 18.62
N VAL A 11 -10.42 -14.00 18.20
CA VAL A 11 -10.52 -14.47 16.80
C VAL A 11 -10.84 -13.31 15.85
N THR A 12 -11.80 -12.45 16.23
CA THR A 12 -12.16 -11.27 15.42
C THR A 12 -11.00 -10.29 15.31
N GLN A 13 -10.24 -10.07 16.40
CA GLN A 13 -9.09 -9.18 16.40
C GLN A 13 -7.94 -9.73 15.54
N LYS A 14 -7.62 -11.03 15.68
CA LYS A 14 -6.60 -11.68 14.83
C LYS A 14 -6.99 -11.67 13.36
N GLY A 15 -8.26 -11.90 13.03
CA GLY A 15 -8.77 -11.80 11.66
C GLY A 15 -8.59 -10.39 11.06
N LYS A 16 -8.90 -9.34 11.83
CA LYS A 16 -8.67 -7.95 11.39
C LYS A 16 -7.19 -7.63 11.15
N ILE A 17 -6.29 -8.18 11.98
CA ILE A 17 -4.84 -8.03 11.80
C ILE A 17 -4.39 -8.69 10.48
N ALA A 18 -4.83 -9.93 10.23
CA ALA A 18 -4.50 -10.66 8.99
C ALA A 18 -5.01 -9.96 7.72
N LEU A 19 -6.22 -9.38 7.78
CA LEU A 19 -6.77 -8.60 6.66
C LEU A 19 -5.97 -7.31 6.42
N GLN A 20 -5.56 -6.61 7.49
CA GLN A 20 -4.71 -5.43 7.35
C GLN A 20 -3.35 -5.76 6.74
N ASP A 21 -2.75 -6.89 7.12
CA ASP A 21 -1.51 -7.39 6.51
C ASP A 21 -1.70 -7.67 5.01
N THR A 22 -2.90 -8.05 4.58
CA THR A 22 -3.20 -8.33 3.18
C THR A 22 -3.11 -7.07 2.30
N GLY A 23 -3.68 -5.93 2.74
CA GLY A 23 -3.60 -4.67 1.99
C GLY A 23 -2.16 -4.16 1.84
N LYS A 24 -1.35 -4.32 2.89
CA LYS A 24 0.09 -4.04 2.86
C LYS A 24 0.80 -4.95 1.84
N THR A 25 0.57 -6.26 1.91
CA THR A 25 1.20 -7.24 1.02
C THR A 25 0.89 -6.96 -0.45
N PHE A 26 -0.37 -6.67 -0.79
CA PHE A 26 -0.73 -6.29 -2.17
C PHE A 26 0.05 -5.07 -2.64
N LEU A 27 0.11 -4.02 -1.81
CA LEU A 27 0.80 -2.78 -2.19
C LEU A 27 2.31 -2.97 -2.29
N SER A 28 2.93 -3.76 -1.41
CA SER A 28 4.35 -4.11 -1.48
C SER A 28 4.69 -4.86 -2.77
N ASN A 29 3.85 -5.81 -3.18
CA ASN A 29 4.05 -6.55 -4.43
C ASN A 29 3.95 -5.64 -5.65
N LEU A 30 2.96 -4.72 -5.67
CA LEU A 30 2.82 -3.77 -6.77
C LEU A 30 3.97 -2.75 -6.83
N LEU A 31 4.48 -2.31 -5.68
CA LEU A 31 5.67 -1.45 -5.61
C LEU A 31 6.91 -2.17 -6.17
N LEU A 32 7.10 -3.44 -5.83
CA LEU A 32 8.17 -4.27 -6.39
C LEU A 32 8.01 -4.46 -7.91
N ALA A 33 6.79 -4.73 -8.37
CA ALA A 33 6.49 -4.83 -9.80
C ALA A 33 6.80 -3.52 -10.54
N GLN A 34 6.54 -2.36 -9.93
CA GLN A 34 6.91 -1.06 -10.49
C GLN A 34 8.43 -0.86 -10.57
N GLN A 35 9.19 -1.35 -9.58
CA GLN A 35 10.65 -1.33 -9.66
C GLN A 35 11.11 -2.15 -10.87
N ALA A 36 10.59 -3.37 -11.05
CA ALA A 36 10.93 -4.23 -12.18
C ALA A 36 10.52 -3.61 -13.53
N GLU A 37 9.34 -3.01 -13.59
CA GLU A 37 8.83 -2.30 -14.75
C GLU A 37 9.75 -1.14 -15.14
N HIS A 38 10.14 -0.30 -14.19
CA HIS A 38 11.09 0.78 -14.46
C HIS A 38 12.46 0.25 -14.89
N LEU A 39 12.97 -0.81 -14.26
CA LEU A 39 14.26 -1.40 -14.63
C LEU A 39 14.27 -1.97 -16.05
N THR A 40 13.12 -2.42 -16.55
CA THR A 40 13.01 -3.03 -17.88
C THR A 40 12.59 -2.03 -18.97
N LYS A 41 11.82 -0.99 -18.63
CA LYS A 41 11.24 -0.04 -19.60
C LYS A 41 11.72 1.40 -19.43
N GLY A 42 12.48 1.70 -18.38
CA GLY A 42 12.97 3.05 -18.07
C GLY A 42 11.90 4.01 -17.56
N ARG A 43 10.70 3.50 -17.19
CA ARG A 43 9.59 4.30 -16.68
C ARG A 43 8.65 3.47 -15.82
N PHE A 44 7.94 4.12 -14.90
CA PHE A 44 6.83 3.49 -14.17
C PHE A 44 5.56 3.46 -15.02
N THR A 45 4.55 2.71 -14.57
CA THR A 45 3.30 2.53 -15.31
C THR A 45 2.05 2.73 -14.46
N SER A 46 0.99 3.24 -15.09
CA SER A 46 -0.35 3.27 -14.51
C SER A 46 -1.16 2.00 -14.76
N ASP A 47 -0.65 1.07 -15.59
CA ASP A 47 -1.36 -0.16 -15.94
C ASP A 47 -1.14 -1.25 -14.88
N LEU A 48 -2.13 -1.41 -14.00
CA LEU A 48 -2.10 -2.46 -12.97
C LEU A 48 -2.09 -3.88 -13.54
N LYS A 49 -2.75 -4.13 -14.68
CA LYS A 49 -2.76 -5.48 -15.29
C LYS A 49 -1.38 -5.88 -15.76
N ARG A 50 -0.56 -4.90 -16.14
CA ARG A 50 0.83 -5.14 -16.52
C ARG A 50 1.73 -5.44 -15.32
N LEU A 51 1.45 -4.82 -14.18
CA LEU A 51 2.21 -5.02 -12.94
C LEU A 51 1.89 -6.35 -12.27
N ALA A 52 0.62 -6.74 -12.29
CA ALA A 52 0.16 -7.95 -11.63
C ALA A 52 -1.07 -8.51 -12.35
N PRO A 53 -0.88 -9.25 -13.47
CA PRO A 53 -1.97 -9.75 -14.30
C PRO A 53 -2.91 -10.69 -13.54
N ASP A 54 -2.38 -11.40 -12.54
CA ASP A 54 -3.10 -12.39 -11.75
C ASP A 54 -3.65 -11.85 -10.42
N ILE A 55 -3.34 -10.60 -10.05
CA ILE A 55 -3.85 -10.00 -8.81
C ILE A 55 -5.12 -9.24 -9.11
N PRO A 56 -6.25 -9.56 -8.46
CA PRO A 56 -7.46 -8.75 -8.56
C PRO A 56 -7.15 -7.34 -8.05
N THR A 57 -7.25 -6.36 -8.95
CA THR A 57 -7.12 -4.94 -8.59
C THR A 57 -8.25 -4.48 -7.68
N ASP A 58 -9.34 -5.22 -7.65
CA ASP A 58 -10.47 -5.01 -6.77
C ASP A 58 -10.87 -6.36 -6.18
N ASN A 59 -10.82 -6.46 -4.85
CA ASN A 59 -11.27 -7.64 -4.12
C ASN A 59 -12.27 -7.24 -3.03
N GLU A 60 -12.66 -8.16 -2.16
CA GLU A 60 -13.67 -7.85 -1.14
C GLU A 60 -13.22 -6.76 -0.15
N ASP A 61 -11.93 -6.69 0.14
CA ASP A 61 -11.39 -5.89 1.24
C ASP A 61 -10.69 -4.61 0.76
N TYR A 62 -10.13 -4.64 -0.45
CA TYR A 62 -9.29 -3.58 -0.98
C TYR A 62 -9.57 -3.29 -2.46
N HIS A 63 -9.53 -2.01 -2.79
CA HIS A 63 -9.37 -1.51 -4.15
C HIS A 63 -7.94 -0.98 -4.32
N LEU A 64 -7.23 -1.48 -5.33
CA LEU A 64 -5.86 -1.13 -5.67
C LEU A 64 -5.86 -0.18 -6.87
N GLU A 65 -5.08 0.89 -6.79
CA GLU A 65 -5.02 1.91 -7.84
C GLU A 65 -3.62 2.49 -7.97
N VAL A 66 -3.19 2.78 -9.21
CA VAL A 66 -2.03 3.65 -9.46
C VAL A 66 -2.54 5.09 -9.65
N LYS A 67 -2.29 5.94 -8.65
CA LYS A 67 -2.70 7.36 -8.67
C LYS A 67 -1.87 8.21 -9.61
N GLN A 68 -0.59 7.87 -9.75
CA GLN A 68 0.35 8.59 -10.59
C GLN A 68 1.44 7.64 -11.07
N ALA A 69 1.90 7.82 -12.31
CA ALA A 69 3.10 7.17 -12.82
C ALA A 69 3.82 8.08 -13.82
N SER A 70 5.14 8.18 -13.69
CA SER A 70 6.04 8.92 -14.58
C SER A 70 7.35 8.16 -14.77
N GLU A 71 8.37 8.79 -15.35
CA GLU A 71 9.73 8.24 -15.38
C GLU A 71 10.39 8.28 -13.99
N SER A 72 10.07 9.28 -13.17
CA SER A 72 10.77 9.51 -11.90
C SER A 72 10.07 8.93 -10.68
N GLN A 73 8.75 8.71 -10.73
CA GLN A 73 8.01 8.11 -9.62
C GLN A 73 6.68 7.47 -10.04
N ALA A 74 6.16 6.59 -9.19
CA ALA A 74 4.76 6.20 -9.19
C ALA A 74 4.19 6.16 -7.77
N VAL A 75 2.90 6.47 -7.67
CA VAL A 75 2.12 6.46 -6.42
C VAL A 75 1.02 5.44 -6.56
N LEU A 76 0.97 4.50 -5.62
CA LEU A 76 -0.01 3.43 -5.57
C LEU A 76 -0.79 3.52 -4.26
N VAL A 77 -2.04 3.11 -4.28
CA VAL A 77 -2.87 3.04 -3.07
C VAL A 77 -3.54 1.68 -2.95
N ALA A 78 -3.72 1.25 -1.71
CA ALA A 78 -4.63 0.17 -1.34
C ALA A 78 -5.72 0.78 -0.45
N ILE A 79 -6.91 0.96 -1.03
CA ILE A 79 -8.06 1.61 -0.41
C ILE A 79 -8.91 0.54 0.25
N ALA A 80 -9.04 0.60 1.58
CA ALA A 80 -9.92 -0.30 2.30
C ALA A 80 -11.38 -0.09 1.89
N LYS A 81 -12.11 -1.19 1.67
CA LYS A 81 -13.54 -1.19 1.33
C LYS A 81 -14.44 -1.48 2.53
N LYS A 82 -13.89 -2.08 3.59
CA LYS A 82 -14.62 -2.47 4.79
C LYS A 82 -14.18 -1.66 6.01
N PRO A 83 -15.11 -1.29 6.91
CA PRO A 83 -14.75 -0.70 8.20
C PRO A 83 -13.80 -1.59 9.01
N GLY A 84 -12.87 -0.98 9.74
CA GLY A 84 -11.89 -1.70 10.56
C GLY A 84 -10.60 -2.10 9.84
N LEU A 85 -10.49 -1.82 8.53
CA LEU A 85 -9.27 -1.97 7.76
C LEU A 85 -8.57 -0.61 7.54
N ASN A 86 -7.24 -0.64 7.52
CA ASN A 86 -6.43 0.53 7.20
C ASN A 86 -6.28 0.66 5.69
N SER A 87 -6.19 1.90 5.21
CA SER A 87 -5.76 2.19 3.84
C SER A 87 -4.28 2.53 3.80
N TYR A 88 -3.70 2.37 2.61
CA TYR A 88 -2.26 2.50 2.39
C TYR A 88 -1.96 3.34 1.16
N THR A 89 -0.86 4.08 1.23
CA THR A 89 -0.28 4.79 0.09
C THR A 89 1.19 4.45 0.00
N GLY A 90 1.60 3.99 -1.17
CA GLY A 90 2.96 3.59 -1.50
C GLY A 90 3.52 4.51 -2.58
N ILE A 91 4.81 4.79 -2.49
CA ILE A 91 5.55 5.50 -3.52
C ILE A 91 6.77 4.68 -3.91
N VAL A 92 7.05 4.64 -5.21
CA VAL A 92 8.29 4.14 -5.80
C VAL A 92 8.91 5.26 -6.63
N TYR A 93 10.22 5.45 -6.54
CA TYR A 93 10.87 6.62 -7.11
C TYR A 93 12.33 6.33 -7.47
N THR A 94 12.83 7.03 -8.49
CA THR A 94 14.21 6.92 -8.95
C THR A 94 15.16 7.65 -8.02
N ILE A 95 16.34 7.06 -7.79
CA ILE A 95 17.48 7.73 -7.15
C ILE A 95 18.66 7.61 -8.11
N PRO A 96 19.33 8.73 -8.49
CA PRO A 96 20.46 8.68 -9.41
C PRO A 96 21.54 7.68 -8.97
N GLY A 97 21.95 6.81 -9.89
CA GLY A 97 22.99 5.79 -9.64
C GLY A 97 22.57 4.65 -8.71
N LYS A 98 21.27 4.49 -8.39
CA LYS A 98 20.77 3.42 -7.52
C LYS A 98 19.51 2.78 -8.12
N LEU A 99 19.15 1.61 -7.58
CA LEU A 99 17.85 1.00 -7.85
C LEU A 99 16.73 1.93 -7.35
N PRO A 100 15.56 1.96 -8.02
CA PRO A 100 14.41 2.69 -7.51
C PRO A 100 14.09 2.28 -6.09
N ALA A 101 13.77 3.24 -5.22
CA ALA A 101 13.44 2.99 -3.83
C ALA A 101 11.93 3.06 -3.60
N THR A 102 11.46 2.46 -2.51
CA THR A 102 10.04 2.41 -2.15
C THR A 102 9.82 2.91 -0.74
N ALA A 103 8.66 3.51 -0.49
CA ALA A 103 8.18 3.83 0.83
C ALA A 103 6.66 3.68 0.91
N MET A 104 6.14 3.44 2.12
CA MET A 104 4.72 3.19 2.33
C MET A 104 4.23 3.84 3.62
N CYS A 105 3.04 4.41 3.55
CA CYS A 105 2.31 4.99 4.66
C CYS A 105 0.99 4.24 4.87
N ARG A 106 0.68 3.96 6.12
CA ARG A 106 -0.59 3.37 6.56
C ARG A 106 -1.37 4.39 7.38
N THR A 107 -2.69 4.43 7.25
CA THR A 107 -3.53 5.23 8.15
C THR A 107 -3.33 4.81 9.61
N ASN A 108 -3.34 5.78 10.55
CA ASN A 108 -3.20 5.50 11.98
C ASN A 108 -4.44 4.84 12.56
N ILE A 109 -5.59 5.14 11.96
CA ILE A 109 -6.89 4.52 12.26
C ILE A 109 -7.47 3.91 10.98
N PRO A 110 -8.29 2.86 11.10
CA PRO A 110 -9.02 2.31 9.95
C PRO A 110 -9.78 3.39 9.18
N SER A 111 -9.64 3.38 7.86
CA SER A 111 -10.14 4.43 6.99
C SER A 111 -10.28 3.88 5.58
N GLN A 112 -11.34 4.30 4.89
CA GLN A 112 -11.58 4.04 3.47
C GLN A 112 -11.02 5.16 2.58
N THR A 113 -10.35 6.14 3.19
CA THR A 113 -9.59 7.18 2.50
C THR A 113 -8.10 6.88 2.69
N PRO A 114 -7.32 6.71 1.61
CA PRO A 114 -5.90 6.47 1.72
C PRO A 114 -5.15 7.71 2.21
N PRO A 115 -3.95 7.54 2.82
CA PRO A 115 -3.08 8.67 3.11
C PRO A 115 -2.79 9.48 1.84
N GLN A 116 -2.57 10.79 1.98
CA GLN A 116 -2.03 11.57 0.86
C GLN A 116 -0.64 11.07 0.45
N THR A 117 -0.19 11.45 -0.75
CA THR A 117 1.14 11.09 -1.24
C THR A 117 2.23 11.51 -0.24
N PRO A 118 3.14 10.59 0.14
CA PRO A 118 4.24 10.92 1.03
C PRO A 118 5.14 12.01 0.44
N LYS A 119 5.71 12.87 1.30
CA LYS A 119 6.61 13.94 0.87
C LYS A 119 8.08 13.54 1.03
N PHE A 120 8.93 14.02 0.12
CA PHE A 120 10.38 13.96 0.29
C PHE A 120 10.85 15.16 1.11
N VAL A 121 11.43 14.89 2.28
CA VAL A 121 12.08 15.91 3.10
C VAL A 121 13.46 15.40 3.46
N GLN A 122 14.50 16.11 3.03
CA GLN A 122 15.90 15.79 3.34
C GLN A 122 16.28 14.32 3.03
N SER A 123 15.85 13.81 1.88
CA SER A 123 16.07 12.40 1.44
C SER A 123 15.33 11.33 2.24
N MET A 124 14.40 11.72 3.12
CA MET A 124 13.49 10.80 3.81
C MET A 124 12.06 10.95 3.28
N VAL A 125 11.35 9.83 3.24
CA VAL A 125 9.93 9.82 2.94
C VAL A 125 9.13 10.07 4.21
N MET A 126 8.39 11.17 4.24
CA MET A 126 7.53 11.55 5.36
C MET A 126 6.08 11.25 5.04
N CYS A 127 5.45 10.46 5.91
CA CYS A 127 4.02 10.21 5.86
C CYS A 127 3.23 11.43 6.34
N PRO A 128 2.09 11.74 5.69
CA PRO A 128 1.24 12.85 6.11
C PRO A 128 0.60 12.60 7.49
N SER A 129 0.15 13.67 8.14
CA SER A 129 -0.60 13.60 9.40
C SER A 129 -1.76 12.59 9.31
N GLY A 130 -1.96 11.83 10.38
CA GLY A 130 -2.95 10.74 10.41
C GLY A 130 -2.48 9.44 9.77
N SER A 131 -1.21 9.35 9.36
CA SER A 131 -0.59 8.12 8.86
C SER A 131 0.82 7.92 9.41
N ALA A 132 1.31 6.68 9.34
CA ALA A 132 2.62 6.28 9.81
C ALA A 132 3.37 5.49 8.75
N ALA A 133 4.70 5.67 8.73
CA ALA A 133 5.58 4.91 7.86
C ALA A 133 5.62 3.45 8.29
N ILE A 134 5.57 2.55 7.32
CA ILE A 134 5.67 1.11 7.55
C ILE A 134 6.70 0.51 6.57
N LYS A 135 7.38 -0.55 7.03
CA LYS A 135 8.27 -1.36 6.23
C LYS A 135 7.51 -2.52 5.61
#